data_AF-A0A2A4HGP0-F1
#
_entry.id   AF-A0A2A4HGP0-F1
#
_cell.length_a   1.000
_cell.length_b   1.000
_cell.length_c   1.000
_cell.angle_alpha   90.00
_cell.angle_beta   90.00
_cell.angle_gamma   90.00
#
_symmetry.space_group_name_H-M   'P 1'
#
loop_
_entity.id
_entity.type
_entity.pdbx_description
1 polymer ?
#
loop_
_entity_poly.entity_id
_entity_poly.type
_entity_poly.pdbx_seq_one_letter_code
_entity_poly.pdbx_strand_id
1 'polypeptide(L)'
;MEDALKRLLQIVVEILKFLVMALVVQVLFFNLGRFSLWLLTMGRYPRGSLAQQEVNWITFAGFITFVVFVVAMGFYNTSMGMP
;
A
#
# COMPACT_ATOMS: atom_id res chain seq x y z
N MET A 1 20.77 34.00 9.49
CA MET A 1 20.16 33.71 8.16
C MET A 1 20.39 32.26 7.73
N GLU A 2 21.59 31.69 7.93
CA GLU A 2 21.87 30.27 7.61
C GLU A 2 20.99 29.27 8.36
N ASP A 3 20.66 29.51 9.63
CA ASP A 3 19.84 28.58 10.41
C ASP A 3 18.38 28.51 9.91
N ALA A 4 17.84 29.63 9.43
CA ALA A 4 16.51 29.67 8.82
C ALA A 4 16.51 28.90 7.48
N LEU A 5 17.57 29.07 6.68
CA LEU A 5 17.74 28.33 5.42
C LEU A 5 17.87 26.82 5.64
N LYS A 6 18.66 26.39 6.65
CA LYS A 6 18.81 24.97 7.02
C LYS A 6 17.48 24.35 7.47
N ARG A 7 16.69 25.07 8.28
CA ARG A 7 15.36 24.59 8.72
C ARG A 7 14.39 24.45 7.54
N LEU A 8 14.38 25.40 6.62
CA LEU A 8 13.55 25.31 5.42
C LEU A 8 13.94 24.11 4.55
N LEU A 9 15.23 23.87 4.35
CA LEU A 9 15.72 22.71 3.61
C LEU A 9 15.30 21.39 4.28
N GLN A 10 15.40 21.30 5.61
CA GLN A 10 14.95 20.11 6.34
C GLN A 10 13.45 19.84 6.15
N ILE A 11 12.61 20.88 6.22
CA ILE A 11 11.17 20.75 5.98
C ILE A 11 10.89 20.25 4.56
N VAL A 12 11.55 20.84 3.56
CA VAL A 12 11.39 20.42 2.16
C VAL A 12 11.80 18.96 1.96
N VAL A 13 12.93 18.55 2.54
CA VAL A 13 13.39 17.15 2.48
C VAL A 13 12.40 16.21 3.14
N GLU A 14 11.83 16.59 4.28
CA GLU A 14 10.86 15.74 4.99
C GLU A 14 9.55 15.60 4.21
N ILE A 15 9.08 16.67 3.57
CA ILE A 15 7.93 16.62 2.65
C ILE A 15 8.22 15.70 1.46
N LEU A 16 9.42 15.79 0.87
CA LEU A 16 9.81 14.92 -0.23
C LEU A 16 9.84 13.44 0.19
N LYS A 17 10.39 13.12 1.36
CA LYS A 17 10.34 11.75 1.90
C LYS A 17 8.91 11.27 2.09
N PHE A 18 8.04 12.13 2.63
CA PHE A 18 6.63 11.79 2.81
C PHE A 18 5.94 11.49 1.47
N LEU A 19 6.19 12.30 0.44
CA LEU A 19 5.65 12.06 -0.91
C LEU A 19 6.16 10.75 -1.51
N VAL A 20 7.47 10.47 -1.40
CA VAL A 20 8.04 9.21 -1.87
C VAL A 20 7.42 8.02 -1.13
N MET A 21 7.28 8.13 0.19
CA MET A 21 6.64 7.09 1.01
C MET A 21 5.19 6.86 0.59
N ALA A 22 4.42 7.93 0.40
CA ALA A 22 3.03 7.83 -0.04
C ALA A 22 2.91 7.13 -1.40
N LEU A 23 3.79 7.46 -2.35
CA LEU A 23 3.84 6.81 -3.66
C LEU A 23 4.20 5.33 -3.53
N VAL A 24 5.22 4.98 -2.74
CA VAL A 24 5.61 3.59 -2.50
C VAL A 24 4.44 2.79 -1.92
N VAL A 25 3.78 3.34 -0.89
CA VAL A 25 2.61 2.72 -0.26
C VAL A 25 1.47 2.51 -1.27
N GLN A 26 1.19 3.51 -2.10
CA GLN A 26 0.17 3.42 -3.14
C GLN A 26 0.51 2.32 -4.17
N VAL A 27 1.75 2.26 -4.64
CA VAL A 27 2.19 1.24 -5.60
C VAL A 27 2.10 -0.16 -4.98
N LEU A 28 2.48 -0.33 -3.71
CA LEU A 28 2.39 -1.61 -3.02
C LEU A 28 0.94 -2.08 -2.91
N PHE A 29 0.04 -1.23 -2.41
CA PHE A 29 -1.37 -1.60 -2.27
C PHE A 29 -2.07 -1.81 -3.61
N PHE A 30 -1.77 -1.00 -4.63
CA PHE A 30 -2.33 -1.20 -5.96
C PHE A 30 -1.92 -2.56 -6.55
N ASN A 31 -0.64 -2.91 -6.48
CA ASN A 31 -0.18 -4.21 -7.01
C ASN A 31 -0.70 -5.39 -6.19
N LEU A 32 -0.75 -5.25 -4.86
CA LEU A 32 -1.32 -6.26 -3.97
C LEU A 32 -2.79 -6.50 -4.28
N GLY A 33 -3.56 -5.43 -4.45
CA GLY A 33 -4.98 -5.49 -4.79
C GLY A 33 -5.22 -6.04 -6.18
N ARG A 34 -4.40 -5.63 -7.16
CA ARG A 34 -4.45 -6.20 -8.51
C ARG A 34 -4.21 -7.70 -8.47
N PHE A 35 -3.20 -8.15 -7.73
CA PHE A 35 -2.87 -9.57 -7.60
C PHE A 35 -3.98 -10.35 -6.88
N SER A 36 -4.51 -9.83 -5.77
CA SER A 36 -5.56 -10.51 -5.01
C SER A 36 -6.86 -10.61 -5.80
N LEU A 37 -7.28 -9.53 -6.46
CA LEU A 37 -8.44 -9.51 -7.34
C LEU A 37 -8.26 -10.44 -8.54
N TRP A 38 -7.04 -10.50 -9.11
CA TRP A 38 -6.70 -11.43 -10.18
C TRP A 38 -6.85 -12.88 -9.71
N LEU A 39 -6.37 -13.23 -8.52
CA LEU A 39 -6.58 -14.56 -7.95
C LEU A 39 -8.05 -14.87 -7.69
N LEU A 40 -8.77 -13.96 -7.02
CA LEU A 40 -10.18 -14.14 -6.65
C LEU A 40 -11.09 -14.28 -7.86
N THR A 41 -10.76 -13.62 -8.97
CA THR A 41 -11.54 -13.67 -10.20
C THR A 41 -11.02 -14.67 -11.23
N MET A 42 -10.10 -15.55 -10.85
CA MET A 42 -9.46 -16.54 -11.73
C MET A 42 -8.88 -15.90 -13.00
N GLY A 43 -8.23 -14.75 -12.82
CA GLY A 43 -7.57 -13.98 -13.86
C GLY A 43 -8.48 -13.08 -14.69
N ARG A 44 -9.76 -12.93 -14.33
CA ARG A 44 -10.72 -12.15 -15.11
C ARG A 44 -10.66 -10.64 -14.86
N TYR A 45 -10.17 -10.19 -13.71
CA TYR A 45 -10.13 -8.79 -13.30
C TYR A 45 -8.88 -8.50 -12.46
N PRO A 46 -8.23 -7.32 -12.56
CA PRO A 46 -8.59 -6.16 -13.39
C PRO A 46 -8.07 -6.24 -14.83
N ARG A 47 -8.84 -5.74 -15.81
CA ARG A 47 -8.53 -5.80 -17.25
C ARG A 47 -8.06 -4.45 -17.78
N GLY A 48 -6.84 -4.41 -18.34
CA GLY A 48 -6.36 -3.32 -19.21
C GLY A 48 -6.76 -1.90 -18.76
N SER A 49 -7.52 -1.20 -19.61
CA SER A 49 -7.98 0.18 -19.38
C SER A 49 -8.85 0.37 -18.13
N LEU A 50 -9.60 -0.66 -17.72
CA LEU A 50 -10.41 -0.60 -16.49
C LEU A 50 -9.53 -0.52 -15.24
N ALA A 51 -8.31 -1.06 -15.29
CA ALA A 51 -7.38 -0.98 -14.16
C ALA A 51 -6.91 0.46 -13.87
N GLN A 52 -6.89 1.33 -14.89
CA GLN A 52 -6.57 2.75 -14.73
C GLN A 52 -7.77 3.57 -14.23
N GLN A 53 -8.99 3.17 -14.60
CA GLN A 53 -10.21 3.83 -14.13
C GLN A 53 -10.52 3.50 -12.67
N GLU A 54 -10.14 2.31 -12.22
CA GLU A 54 -10.48 1.77 -10.91
C GLU A 54 -9.28 1.70 -9.95
N VAL A 55 -8.26 2.56 -10.14
CA VAL A 55 -7.04 2.59 -9.32
C VAL A 55 -7.37 2.64 -7.83
N ASN A 56 -8.31 3.49 -7.42
CA ASN A 56 -8.69 3.62 -6.02
C ASN A 56 -9.33 2.34 -5.47
N TRP A 57 -10.19 1.69 -6.25
CA TRP A 57 -10.85 0.45 -5.86
C TRP A 57 -9.86 -0.72 -5.76
N ILE A 58 -8.97 -0.84 -6.74
CA ILE A 58 -7.91 -1.86 -6.74
C ILE A 58 -6.98 -1.65 -5.56
N THR A 59 -6.56 -0.41 -5.29
CA THR A 59 -5.72 -0.08 -4.13
C THR A 59 -6.43 -0.42 -2.81
N PHE A 60 -7.72 -0.12 -2.70
CA PHE A 60 -8.53 -0.47 -1.53
C PHE A 60 -8.66 -1.98 -1.33
N ALA A 61 -8.85 -2.75 -2.40
CA ALA A 61 -8.83 -4.21 -2.33
C ALA A 61 -7.47 -4.74 -1.85
N GLY A 62 -6.37 -4.10 -2.26
CA GLY A 62 -5.03 -4.40 -1.74
C GLY A 62 -4.91 -4.13 -0.26
N PHE A 63 -5.43 -3.00 0.21
CA PHE A 63 -5.48 -2.68 1.64
C PHE A 63 -6.28 -3.73 2.43
N ILE A 64 -7.47 -4.13 1.95
CA ILE A 64 -8.26 -5.20 2.58
C ILE A 64 -7.45 -6.51 2.62
N THR A 65 -6.80 -6.87 1.52
CA THR A 65 -5.97 -8.08 1.42
C THR A 65 -4.87 -8.07 2.49
N PHE A 66 -4.20 -6.93 2.67
CA PHE A 66 -3.17 -6.76 3.69
C PHE A 66 -3.74 -6.91 5.11
N VAL A 67 -4.88 -6.26 5.40
CA VAL A 67 -5.54 -6.37 6.72
C VAL A 67 -5.91 -7.82 7.02
N VAL A 68 -6.52 -8.53 6.07
CA VAL A 68 -6.88 -9.94 6.22
C VAL A 68 -5.64 -10.78 6.47
N PHE A 69 -4.55 -10.54 5.75
CA PHE A 69 -3.29 -11.26 5.94
C PHE A 69 -2.69 -11.03 7.34
N VAL A 70 -2.64 -9.78 7.80
CA VAL A 70 -2.15 -9.44 9.15
C VAL A 70 -3.01 -10.08 10.23
N VAL A 71 -4.33 -10.02 10.09
CA VAL A 71 -5.27 -10.65 11.03
C VAL A 71 -5.07 -12.16 11.06
N ALA A 72 -4.97 -12.81 9.89
CA ALA A 72 -4.72 -14.24 9.78
C ALA A 72 -3.38 -14.64 10.43
N MET A 73 -2.31 -13.86 10.23
CA MET A 73 -1.02 -14.06 10.89
C MET A 73 -1.14 -13.92 12.41
N GLY A 74 -1.88 -12.92 12.90
CA GLY A 74 -2.14 -12.75 14.34
C GLY A 74 -2.84 -13.95 14.95
N PHE A 75 -3.88 -14.46 14.29
CA PHE A 75 -4.57 -15.69 14.72
C PHE A 75 -3.66 -16.92 14.65
N TYR A 76 -2.87 -17.06 13.59
CA TYR A 76 -1.92 -18.16 13.45
C TYR A 76 -0.89 -18.16 14.59
N ASN A 77 -0.27 -17.02 14.88
CA ASN A 77 0.70 -16.91 15.97
C ASN A 77 0.07 -17.22 17.33
N THR A 78 -1.13 -16.71 17.58
CA THR A 78 -1.87 -16.96 18.83
C THR A 78 -2.27 -18.43 18.99
N SER A 79 -2.71 -19.08 17.90
CA SER A 79 -3.12 -20.49 17.90
C SER A 79 -1.95 -21.47 17.97
N MET A 80 -0.78 -21.11 17.43
CA MET A 80 0.44 -21.91 17.46
C MET A 80 1.24 -21.75 18.76
N GLY A 81 0.82 -20.86 19.67
CA GLY A 81 1.48 -20.63 20.95
C GLY A 81 2.93 -20.14 20.81
N MET A 82 3.27 -19.50 19.67
CA MET A 82 4.56 -18.83 19.56
C MET A 82 4.50 -17.55 20.43
N PRO A 83 5.48 -17.33 21.33
CA PRO A 83 5.47 -16.21 22.26
C PRO A 83 5.45 -14.84 21.55
#